data_AF-A0A840MGQ4-F1
#
_entry.id   AF-A0A840MGQ4-F1
#
_cell.length_a   1.000
_cell.length_b   1.000
_cell.length_c   1.000
_cell.angle_alpha   90.00
_cell.angle_beta   90.00
_cell.angle_gamma   90.00
#
_symmetry.space_group_name_H-M   'P 1'
#
loop_
_entity.id
_entity.type
_entity.pdbx_description
1 polymer ?
#
loop_
_entity_poly.entity_id
_entity_poly.type
_entity_poly.pdbx_seq_one_letter_code
_entity_poly.pdbx_strand_id
1 'polypeptide(L)'
;MSMSENHPLEGLRPGQRAETMRRLTANDIELFALMGGEIESGQMRPAGEGHIAAHASGCVALVLWLICNRMPGAGSEVVRHDLRSSGMVMVGDEIDCEAELAEVDAETGLALFLVNVRNQHGSTLMHGHVWVRAPRIRIMSEHEALPEITLRRHDGFAHLLEACKHREAVSCAVVHPCDRDSLLGALEAARQGLIRPILVGPQAKIRAAAMAAGVTLDGVEILHTDHSHAAAQKAVELARTGQVESLMKGSLHTDELMAAVVPSATGLRTGRRISHVFVLDVPAYSRPLLVTDAAINIAPNFEEKIDIVQNAINLAHVLGIQQPKVAILSATEVVNAKIPSTMDAALLCKMADRGQITGGILDGPLAFDNAISIEAARTKRIVSPVAGQADILVAPDLEAGNMLAKNMAYFAGADIAGIVVGARVPIVLTSRADNVRSRLASAVIMALVAHARRPQQEG
;
A
#
# COMPACT_ATOMS: atom_id res chain seq x y z
N MET A 1 22.13 -14.45 22.26
CA MET A 1 22.87 -14.12 21.03
C MET A 1 23.96 -15.16 20.85
N SER A 2 24.00 -15.90 19.74
CA SER A 2 25.12 -16.82 19.51
C SER A 2 26.30 -16.04 18.98
N MET A 3 27.44 -16.12 19.67
CA MET A 3 28.70 -15.62 19.17
C MET A 3 29.26 -16.63 18.16
N SER A 4 29.85 -16.14 17.08
CA SER A 4 30.62 -16.96 16.14
C SER A 4 32.05 -16.47 16.08
N GLU A 5 32.99 -17.40 16.21
CA GLU A 5 34.42 -17.16 16.02
C GLU A 5 34.79 -17.49 14.56
N ASN A 6 35.62 -16.66 13.94
CA ASN A 6 36.17 -16.94 12.62
C ASN A 6 37.26 -18.03 12.69
N HIS A 7 37.70 -18.50 11.52
CA HIS A 7 38.82 -19.41 11.35
C HIS A 7 40.00 -18.61 10.76
N PRO A 8 40.99 -18.22 11.58
CA PRO A 8 42.18 -17.55 11.07
C PRO A 8 42.94 -18.45 10.09
N LEU A 9 43.74 -17.82 9.22
CA LEU A 9 44.58 -18.49 8.23
C LEU A 9 45.37 -19.69 8.82
N GLU A 10 45.92 -19.55 10.03
CA GLU A 10 46.70 -20.60 10.70
C GLU A 10 45.87 -21.85 11.07
N GLY A 11 44.55 -21.72 11.19
CA GLY A 11 43.61 -22.80 11.51
C GLY A 11 42.98 -23.47 10.29
N LEU A 12 43.18 -22.91 9.09
CA LEU A 12 42.61 -23.44 7.85
C LEU A 12 43.43 -24.62 7.31
N ARG A 13 42.75 -25.70 6.95
CA ARG A 13 43.36 -26.92 6.39
C ARG A 13 42.52 -27.41 5.21
N PRO A 14 43.15 -27.79 4.08
CA PRO A 14 42.46 -28.45 2.97
C PRO A 14 41.57 -29.61 3.44
N GLY A 15 40.38 -29.74 2.86
CA GLY A 15 39.36 -30.72 3.20
C GLY A 15 38.36 -30.27 4.29
N GLN A 16 38.58 -29.11 4.93
CA GLN A 16 37.57 -28.52 5.83
C GLN A 16 36.33 -28.09 5.04
N ARG A 17 35.15 -28.27 5.62
CA ARG A 17 33.86 -27.97 4.98
C ARG A 17 32.99 -27.07 5.85
N ALA A 18 32.21 -26.23 5.19
CA ALA A 18 31.14 -25.45 5.79
C ALA A 18 29.88 -25.61 4.95
N GLU A 19 28.72 -25.64 5.61
CA GLU A 19 27.42 -25.79 4.96
C GLU A 19 26.39 -24.84 5.56
N THR A 20 25.39 -24.49 4.74
CA THR A 20 24.20 -23.79 5.19
C THR A 20 23.00 -24.18 4.34
N MET A 21 21.83 -24.25 4.98
CA MET A 21 20.56 -24.49 4.32
C MET A 21 19.66 -23.27 4.53
N ARG A 22 19.02 -22.80 3.46
CA ARG A 22 18.04 -21.70 3.51
C ARG A 22 16.82 -22.04 2.68
N ARG A 23 15.65 -21.88 3.27
CA ARG A 23 14.38 -21.90 2.53
C ARG A 23 14.10 -20.51 1.95
N LEU A 24 13.89 -20.42 0.64
CA LEU A 24 13.67 -19.14 -0.03
C LEU A 24 12.26 -18.60 0.24
N THR A 25 12.18 -17.34 0.60
CA THR A 25 10.94 -16.57 0.76
C THR A 25 10.59 -15.82 -0.52
N ALA A 26 9.38 -15.24 -0.58
CA ALA A 26 9.01 -14.35 -1.69
C ALA A 26 9.97 -13.16 -1.84
N ASN A 27 10.39 -12.57 -0.71
CA ASN A 27 11.34 -11.46 -0.71
C ASN A 27 12.72 -11.87 -1.24
N ASP A 28 13.17 -13.10 -0.97
CA ASP A 28 14.44 -13.61 -1.49
C ASP A 28 14.41 -13.71 -3.02
N ILE A 29 13.35 -14.30 -3.58
CA ILE A 29 13.20 -14.46 -5.02
C ILE A 29 13.09 -13.10 -5.72
N GLU A 30 12.31 -12.17 -5.19
CA GLU A 30 12.20 -10.83 -5.76
C GLU A 30 13.52 -10.07 -5.70
N LEU A 31 14.27 -10.18 -4.60
CA LEU A 31 15.59 -9.57 -4.49
C LEU A 31 16.55 -10.15 -5.54
N PHE A 32 16.52 -11.46 -5.75
CA PHE A 32 17.31 -12.13 -6.78
C PHE A 32 16.91 -11.67 -8.19
N ALA A 33 15.61 -11.57 -8.49
CA ALA A 33 15.11 -11.09 -9.78
C ALA A 33 15.49 -9.62 -10.04
N LEU A 34 15.36 -8.76 -9.02
CA LEU A 34 15.65 -7.32 -9.11
C LEU A 34 17.15 -7.05 -9.32
N MET A 35 18.02 -7.79 -8.64
CA MET A 35 19.48 -7.65 -8.78
C MET A 35 20.03 -8.39 -10.02
N GLY A 36 19.37 -9.48 -10.43
CA GLY A 36 19.77 -10.30 -11.57
C GLY A 36 19.28 -9.79 -12.94
N GLY A 37 18.32 -8.85 -12.96
CA GLY A 37 17.80 -8.24 -14.18
C GLY A 37 16.73 -9.07 -14.91
N GLU A 38 16.28 -10.18 -14.34
CA GLU A 38 15.25 -11.06 -14.90
C GLU A 38 14.00 -11.03 -14.03
N ILE A 39 13.19 -9.97 -14.18
CA ILE A 39 11.83 -10.01 -13.68
C ILE A 39 10.99 -10.69 -14.77
N GLU A 40 10.90 -12.02 -14.75
CA GLU A 40 9.76 -12.70 -15.37
C GLU A 40 8.51 -12.42 -14.52
N SER A 41 8.03 -11.17 -14.60
CA SER A 41 6.69 -10.84 -14.13
C SER A 41 5.74 -11.75 -14.88
N GLY A 42 4.84 -12.43 -14.16
CA GLY A 42 3.92 -13.44 -14.69
C GLY A 42 2.92 -12.96 -15.76
N GLN A 43 3.24 -11.93 -16.55
CA GLN A 43 2.47 -11.42 -17.68
C GLN A 43 2.27 -12.44 -18.82
N MET A 44 2.80 -13.66 -18.72
CA MET A 44 2.56 -14.75 -19.67
C MET A 44 1.98 -16.03 -19.05
N ARG A 45 1.24 -15.97 -17.92
CA ARG A 45 0.46 -17.13 -17.45
C ARG A 45 -0.98 -16.77 -17.00
N PRO A 46 -1.96 -17.67 -17.24
CA PRO A 46 -3.35 -17.43 -16.84
C PRO A 46 -3.47 -17.28 -15.32
N ALA A 47 -4.40 -16.44 -14.88
CA ALA A 47 -4.61 -16.09 -13.47
C ALA A 47 -4.88 -17.33 -12.58
N GLY A 48 -4.17 -17.44 -11.46
CA GLY A 48 -4.45 -18.43 -10.42
C GLY A 48 -3.30 -18.68 -9.45
N GLU A 49 -2.08 -18.93 -9.95
CA GLU A 49 -0.91 -19.28 -9.13
C GLU A 49 0.37 -18.78 -9.83
N GLY A 50 0.65 -17.49 -9.73
CA GLY A 50 1.86 -16.88 -10.27
C GLY A 50 3.04 -17.11 -9.33
N HIS A 51 3.68 -18.28 -9.38
CA HIS A 51 4.93 -18.49 -8.64
C HIS A 51 6.03 -17.61 -9.23
N ILE A 52 6.47 -16.60 -8.47
CA ILE A 52 7.64 -15.78 -8.80
C ILE A 52 8.85 -16.72 -8.78
N ALA A 53 9.65 -16.67 -9.84
CA ALA A 53 10.90 -17.40 -9.97
C ALA A 53 12.04 -16.43 -10.30
N ALA A 54 13.26 -16.78 -9.91
CA ALA A 54 14.46 -16.03 -10.24
C ALA A 54 15.57 -16.98 -10.70
N HIS A 55 16.52 -16.48 -11.48
CA HIS A 55 17.66 -17.29 -11.89
C HIS A 55 18.53 -17.68 -10.69
N ALA A 56 19.07 -18.90 -10.71
CA ALA A 56 19.90 -19.46 -9.64
C ALA A 56 21.18 -18.66 -9.36
N SER A 57 21.57 -17.72 -10.24
CA SER A 57 22.67 -16.78 -9.98
C SER A 57 22.47 -15.96 -8.70
N GLY A 58 21.22 -15.70 -8.28
CA GLY A 58 20.93 -15.03 -7.01
C GLY A 58 21.51 -15.75 -5.78
N CYS A 59 21.68 -17.08 -5.86
CA CYS A 59 22.28 -17.89 -4.79
C CYS A 59 23.76 -17.54 -4.51
N VAL A 60 24.42 -16.73 -5.35
CA VAL A 60 25.76 -16.22 -5.06
C VAL A 60 25.81 -15.50 -3.71
N ALA A 61 24.72 -14.81 -3.32
CA ALA A 61 24.63 -14.15 -2.03
C ALA A 61 24.74 -15.14 -0.86
N LEU A 62 24.20 -16.35 -1.00
CA LEU A 62 24.29 -17.41 0.02
C LEU A 62 25.71 -17.98 0.11
N VAL A 63 26.39 -18.15 -1.03
CA VAL A 63 27.79 -18.59 -1.10
C VAL A 63 28.71 -17.60 -0.39
N LEU A 64 28.59 -16.31 -0.73
CA LEU A 64 29.40 -15.25 -0.12
C LEU A 64 29.08 -15.12 1.37
N TRP A 65 27.80 -15.27 1.75
CA TRP A 65 27.40 -15.28 3.15
C TRP A 65 28.05 -16.44 3.92
N LEU A 66 28.03 -17.67 3.38
CA LEU A 66 28.65 -18.84 3.99
C LEU A 66 30.14 -18.61 4.24
N ILE A 67 30.85 -18.10 3.24
CA ILE A 67 32.29 -17.83 3.34
C ILE A 67 32.61 -16.75 4.37
N CYS A 68 31.90 -15.62 4.30
CA CYS A 68 32.19 -14.46 5.15
C CYS A 68 31.67 -14.60 6.58
N ASN A 69 30.75 -15.53 6.86
CA ASN A 69 30.15 -15.70 8.20
C ASN A 69 30.44 -17.04 8.86
N ARG A 70 30.79 -18.10 8.10
CA ARG A 70 31.13 -19.42 8.66
C ARG A 70 32.59 -19.77 8.50
N MET A 71 33.10 -19.81 7.26
CA MET A 71 34.47 -20.26 7.00
C MET A 71 35.04 -19.64 5.71
N PRO A 72 36.11 -18.82 5.79
CA PRO A 72 36.88 -18.51 6.99
C PRO A 72 36.13 -17.67 8.03
N GLY A 73 35.02 -17.03 7.67
CA GLY A 73 34.21 -16.24 8.59
C GLY A 73 34.64 -14.78 8.67
N ALA A 74 34.30 -14.09 9.76
CA ALA A 74 34.47 -12.64 9.88
C ALA A 74 35.89 -12.16 9.56
N GLY A 75 35.99 -11.05 8.84
CA GLY A 75 37.27 -10.49 8.35
C GLY A 75 37.80 -11.13 7.06
N SER A 76 37.05 -12.06 6.46
CA SER A 76 37.34 -12.57 5.12
C SER A 76 37.10 -11.51 4.04
N GLU A 77 38.01 -11.45 3.07
CA GLU A 77 37.85 -10.62 1.86
C GLU A 77 37.73 -11.53 0.64
N VAL A 78 36.61 -11.47 -0.06
CA VAL A 78 36.42 -12.24 -1.31
C VAL A 78 37.14 -11.54 -2.45
N VAL A 79 38.20 -12.17 -2.97
CA VAL A 79 39.08 -11.60 -3.98
C VAL A 79 38.57 -11.89 -5.40
N ARG A 80 38.04 -13.10 -5.60
CA ARG A 80 37.54 -13.56 -6.90
C ARG A 80 36.53 -14.69 -6.68
N HIS A 81 35.55 -14.80 -7.55
CA HIS A 81 34.75 -16.01 -7.70
C HIS A 81 34.61 -16.36 -9.19
N ASP A 82 34.53 -17.65 -9.49
CA ASP A 82 34.26 -18.21 -10.80
C ASP A 82 33.19 -19.28 -10.62
N LEU A 83 31.93 -18.88 -10.84
CA LEU A 83 30.75 -19.67 -10.49
C LEU A 83 29.91 -19.88 -11.75
N ARG A 84 29.51 -21.13 -11.97
CA ARG A 84 28.55 -21.50 -13.01
C ARG A 84 27.21 -21.72 -12.34
N SER A 85 26.19 -21.01 -12.78
CA SER A 85 24.81 -21.19 -12.33
C SER A 85 23.94 -21.71 -13.46
N SER A 86 22.91 -22.48 -13.10
CA SER A 86 21.95 -23.02 -14.05
C SER A 86 20.59 -23.17 -13.38
N GLY A 87 19.53 -22.87 -14.13
CA GLY A 87 18.16 -23.06 -13.71
C GLY A 87 17.57 -21.91 -12.90
N MET A 88 16.37 -22.16 -12.40
CA MET A 88 15.57 -21.20 -11.66
C MET A 88 15.35 -21.68 -10.23
N VAL A 89 15.15 -20.73 -9.32
CA VAL A 89 14.74 -20.93 -7.95
C VAL A 89 13.37 -20.29 -7.72
N MET A 90 12.58 -20.88 -6.83
CA MET A 90 11.19 -20.49 -6.55
C MET A 90 10.97 -20.31 -5.06
N VAL A 91 9.86 -19.63 -4.73
CA VAL A 91 9.43 -19.46 -3.33
C VAL A 91 9.19 -20.82 -2.69
N GLY A 92 9.82 -21.04 -1.54
CA GLY A 92 9.72 -22.27 -0.77
C GLY A 92 10.79 -23.32 -1.08
N ASP A 93 11.61 -23.13 -2.12
CA ASP A 93 12.76 -24.01 -2.40
C ASP A 93 13.73 -24.02 -1.22
N GLU A 94 14.26 -25.20 -0.90
CA GLU A 94 15.31 -25.36 0.10
C GLU A 94 16.65 -25.45 -0.60
N ILE A 95 17.49 -24.46 -0.35
CA ILE A 95 18.79 -24.31 -0.98
C ILE A 95 19.86 -24.74 0.01
N ASP A 96 20.59 -25.78 -0.34
CA ASP A 96 21.76 -26.28 0.35
C ASP A 96 23.01 -25.71 -0.31
N CYS A 97 23.88 -25.07 0.46
CA CYS A 97 25.13 -24.49 0.00
C CYS A 97 26.29 -25.07 0.81
N GLU A 98 27.22 -25.73 0.12
CA GLU A 98 28.44 -26.32 0.67
C GLU A 98 29.67 -25.60 0.11
N ALA A 99 30.66 -25.37 0.97
CA ALA A 99 31.99 -24.88 0.59
C ALA A 99 33.07 -25.76 1.22
N GLU A 100 33.91 -26.37 0.39
CA GLU A 100 35.07 -27.15 0.79
C GLU A 100 36.36 -26.37 0.52
N LEU A 101 37.22 -26.27 1.52
CA LEU A 101 38.53 -25.65 1.38
C LEU A 101 39.46 -26.59 0.59
N ALA A 102 39.84 -26.20 -0.62
CA ALA A 102 40.74 -26.99 -1.47
C ALA A 102 42.21 -26.66 -1.25
N GLU A 103 42.54 -25.38 -1.17
CA GLU A 103 43.94 -24.91 -1.06
C GLU A 103 44.03 -23.71 -0.13
N VAL A 104 45.17 -23.58 0.57
CA VAL A 104 45.53 -22.41 1.38
C VAL A 104 46.99 -22.08 1.14
N ASP A 105 47.25 -20.83 0.79
CA ASP A 105 48.58 -20.25 0.71
C ASP A 105 48.85 -19.39 1.94
N ALA A 106 49.78 -19.83 2.78
CA ALA A 106 50.15 -19.14 4.01
C ALA A 106 50.93 -17.83 3.79
N GLU A 107 51.67 -17.72 2.66
CA GLU A 107 52.44 -16.53 2.32
C GLU A 107 51.51 -15.42 1.87
N THR A 108 50.67 -15.70 0.87
CA THR A 108 49.73 -14.70 0.32
C THR A 108 48.48 -14.53 1.18
N GLY A 109 48.13 -15.53 1.99
CA GLY A 109 46.92 -15.57 2.80
C GLY A 109 45.66 -15.90 2.00
N LEU A 110 45.80 -16.43 0.79
CA LEU A 110 44.68 -16.81 -0.08
C LEU A 110 44.23 -18.25 0.20
N ALA A 111 42.92 -18.43 0.31
CA ALA A 111 42.24 -19.71 0.46
C ALA A 111 41.29 -19.91 -0.73
N LEU A 112 41.34 -21.09 -1.33
CA LEU A 112 40.48 -21.51 -2.44
C LEU A 112 39.39 -22.45 -1.93
N PHE A 113 38.13 -22.06 -2.15
CA PHE A 113 36.96 -22.86 -1.82
C PHE A 113 36.31 -23.43 -3.08
N LEU A 114 36.04 -24.74 -3.06
CA LEU A 114 35.15 -25.43 -3.99
C LEU A 114 33.72 -25.31 -3.46
N VAL A 115 32.84 -24.72 -4.25
CA VAL A 115 31.46 -24.44 -3.85
C VAL A 115 30.48 -25.27 -4.66
N ASN A 116 29.46 -25.78 -3.99
CA ASN A 116 28.34 -26.46 -4.60
C ASN A 116 27.03 -26.03 -3.95
N VAL A 117 26.04 -25.68 -4.76
CA VAL A 117 24.71 -25.25 -4.32
C VAL A 117 23.68 -26.16 -4.97
N ARG A 118 22.80 -26.75 -4.16
CA ARG A 118 21.78 -27.70 -4.59
C ARG A 118 20.40 -27.33 -4.04
N ASN A 119 19.36 -27.80 -4.71
CA ASN A 119 17.99 -27.71 -4.20
C ASN A 119 17.58 -28.98 -3.43
N GLN A 120 16.35 -28.98 -2.91
CA GLN A 120 15.73 -30.11 -2.20
C GLN A 120 15.67 -31.43 -3.00
N HIS A 121 15.81 -31.36 -4.33
CA HIS A 121 15.81 -32.52 -5.22
C HIS A 121 17.23 -33.00 -5.55
N GLY A 122 18.27 -32.41 -4.96
CA GLY A 122 19.67 -32.72 -5.24
C GLY A 122 20.17 -32.18 -6.59
N SER A 123 19.39 -31.36 -7.29
CA SER A 123 19.81 -30.73 -8.54
C SER A 123 20.83 -29.62 -8.26
N THR A 124 21.94 -29.61 -9.00
CA THR A 124 22.97 -28.57 -8.85
C THR A 124 22.52 -27.26 -9.51
N LEU A 125 22.39 -26.22 -8.70
CA LEU A 125 21.98 -24.87 -9.11
C LEU A 125 23.17 -23.97 -9.39
N MET A 126 24.25 -24.13 -8.63
CA MET A 126 25.49 -23.38 -8.79
C MET A 126 26.68 -24.19 -8.33
N HIS A 127 27.81 -24.10 -9.04
CA HIS A 127 29.07 -24.67 -8.58
C HIS A 127 30.26 -23.87 -9.10
N GLY A 128 31.41 -24.00 -8.43
CA GLY A 128 32.64 -23.37 -8.91
C GLY A 128 33.62 -23.07 -7.78
N HIS A 129 34.34 -21.97 -7.94
CA HIS A 129 35.48 -21.62 -7.10
C HIS A 129 35.33 -20.23 -6.51
N VAL A 130 35.76 -20.07 -5.26
CA VAL A 130 35.86 -18.76 -4.60
C VAL A 130 37.24 -18.62 -3.96
N TRP A 131 37.94 -17.53 -4.28
CA TRP A 131 39.21 -17.16 -3.68
C TRP A 131 38.97 -16.09 -2.63
N VAL A 132 39.44 -16.38 -1.42
CA VAL A 132 39.19 -15.58 -0.24
C VAL A 132 40.52 -15.29 0.43
N ARG A 133 40.79 -14.03 0.75
CA ARG A 133 41.88 -13.71 1.67
C ARG A 133 41.38 -13.96 3.08
N ALA A 134 41.96 -14.96 3.74
CA ALA A 134 41.56 -15.35 5.08
C ALA A 134 42.13 -14.37 6.13
N PRO A 135 41.37 -14.07 7.20
CA PRO A 135 41.84 -13.22 8.29
C PRO A 135 43.04 -13.88 9.00
N ARG A 136 44.05 -13.09 9.39
CA ARG A 136 45.19 -13.58 10.18
C ARG A 136 44.94 -13.54 11.69
N ILE A 137 43.94 -12.78 12.11
CA ILE A 137 43.57 -12.60 13.52
C ILE A 137 42.27 -13.32 13.84
N ARG A 138 42.13 -13.72 15.10
CA ARG A 138 40.85 -14.19 15.64
C ARG A 138 39.91 -13.02 15.81
N ILE A 139 38.70 -13.16 15.28
CA ILE A 139 37.63 -12.17 15.35
C ILE A 139 36.41 -12.88 15.93
N MET A 140 35.90 -12.35 17.03
CA MET A 140 34.60 -12.72 17.55
C MET A 140 33.57 -11.76 16.96
N SER A 141 32.55 -12.30 16.31
CA SER A 141 31.45 -11.51 15.79
C SER A 141 30.16 -11.90 16.51
N GLU A 142 29.45 -10.88 16.97
CA GLU A 142 28.07 -11.04 17.34
C GLU A 142 27.25 -11.20 16.05
N HIS A 143 26.37 -12.19 16.02
CA HIS A 143 25.30 -12.19 15.01
C HIS A 143 24.35 -11.05 15.36
N GLU A 144 24.65 -9.83 14.90
CA GLU A 144 23.64 -8.79 14.83
C GLU A 144 22.53 -9.29 13.91
N ALA A 145 21.28 -9.12 14.33
CA ALA A 145 20.14 -9.42 13.48
C ALA A 145 20.31 -8.58 12.20
N LEU A 146 20.42 -9.26 11.05
CA LEU A 146 20.46 -8.56 9.77
C LEU A 146 19.23 -7.66 9.65
N PRO A 147 19.38 -6.46 9.05
CA PRO A 147 18.23 -5.62 8.82
C PRO A 147 17.19 -6.37 7.98
N GLU A 148 15.93 -6.24 8.37
CA GLU A 148 14.83 -6.78 7.58
C GLU A 148 14.64 -5.93 6.32
N ILE A 149 14.61 -6.58 5.16
CA ILE A 149 14.32 -5.91 3.89
C ILE A 149 12.83 -6.03 3.64
N THR A 150 12.13 -4.90 3.60
CA THR A 150 10.74 -4.82 3.17
C THR A 150 10.67 -4.28 1.75
N LEU A 151 10.20 -5.10 0.82
CA LEU A 151 9.90 -4.65 -0.55
C LEU A 151 8.54 -3.96 -0.56
N ARG A 152 8.51 -2.75 -1.13
CA ARG A 152 7.27 -1.96 -1.26
C ARG A 152 6.75 -2.08 -2.68
N ARG A 153 5.54 -2.61 -2.80
CA ARG A 153 4.80 -2.62 -4.06
C ARG A 153 3.88 -1.40 -4.11
N HIS A 154 3.62 -0.94 -5.33
CA HIS A 154 2.78 0.24 -5.61
C HIS A 154 1.70 -0.12 -6.66
N ASP A 155 1.19 -1.34 -6.58
CA ASP A 155 0.25 -1.93 -7.53
C ASP A 155 -1.13 -2.22 -6.92
N GLY A 156 -1.37 -1.91 -5.64
CA GLY A 156 -2.66 -2.20 -5.00
C GLY A 156 -3.83 -1.45 -5.62
N PHE A 157 -3.61 -0.36 -6.36
CA PHE A 157 -4.67 0.31 -7.14
C PHE A 157 -4.75 -0.14 -8.60
N ALA A 158 -3.80 -0.94 -9.11
CA ALA A 158 -3.74 -1.32 -10.52
C ALA A 158 -4.96 -2.15 -10.95
N HIS A 159 -5.43 -3.05 -10.10
CA HIS A 159 -6.64 -3.84 -10.37
C HIS A 159 -7.91 -2.96 -10.45
N LEU A 160 -8.00 -1.91 -9.63
CA LEU A 160 -9.12 -0.95 -9.68
C LEU A 160 -9.06 -0.09 -10.94
N LEU A 161 -7.86 0.30 -11.38
CA LEU A 161 -7.67 1.01 -12.63
C LEU A 161 -8.12 0.14 -13.82
N GLU A 162 -7.78 -1.15 -13.81
CA GLU A 162 -8.23 -2.10 -14.84
C GLU A 162 -9.76 -2.19 -14.90
N ALA A 163 -10.43 -2.22 -13.75
CA ALA A 163 -11.89 -2.22 -13.67
C ALA A 163 -12.56 -0.97 -14.27
N CYS A 164 -11.79 0.11 -14.50
CA CYS A 164 -12.26 1.35 -15.13
C CYS A 164 -12.01 1.42 -16.64
N LYS A 165 -11.03 0.69 -17.21
CA LYS A 165 -10.60 0.86 -18.61
C LYS A 165 -11.70 0.68 -19.66
N HIS A 166 -12.72 -0.12 -19.36
CA HIS A 166 -13.83 -0.42 -20.26
C HIS A 166 -15.10 0.36 -19.94
N ARG A 167 -15.01 1.40 -19.12
CA ARG A 167 -16.14 2.24 -18.71
C ARG A 167 -16.03 3.62 -19.34
N GLU A 168 -17.18 4.26 -19.50
CA GLU A 168 -17.23 5.64 -20.02
C GLU A 168 -16.62 6.62 -19.02
N ALA A 169 -15.86 7.61 -19.49
CA ALA A 169 -15.31 8.66 -18.65
C ALA A 169 -16.41 9.40 -17.85
N VAL A 170 -16.16 9.62 -16.55
CA VAL A 170 -17.11 10.30 -15.67
C VAL A 170 -17.00 11.81 -15.82
N SER A 171 -18.12 12.50 -16.00
CA SER A 171 -18.12 13.96 -16.03
C SER A 171 -17.70 14.54 -14.67
N CYS A 172 -16.66 15.38 -14.65
CA CYS A 172 -16.02 15.82 -13.41
C CYS A 172 -15.75 17.32 -13.41
N ALA A 173 -16.29 18.05 -12.42
CA ALA A 173 -15.88 19.43 -12.18
C ALA A 173 -14.64 19.46 -11.29
N VAL A 174 -13.52 19.93 -11.85
CA VAL A 174 -12.25 20.11 -11.14
C VAL A 174 -12.24 21.51 -10.56
N VAL A 175 -12.33 21.61 -9.23
CA VAL A 175 -12.57 22.87 -8.53
C VAL A 175 -11.26 23.56 -8.21
N HIS A 176 -11.04 24.75 -8.77
CA HIS A 176 -9.87 25.59 -8.53
C HIS A 176 -8.51 24.87 -8.76
N PRO A 177 -8.23 24.27 -9.94
CA PRO A 177 -6.94 23.64 -10.24
C PRO A 177 -5.87 24.68 -10.61
N CYS A 178 -5.50 25.52 -9.64
CA CYS A 178 -4.60 26.65 -9.85
C CYS A 178 -3.15 26.38 -9.43
N ASP A 179 -2.78 25.11 -9.22
CA ASP A 179 -1.39 24.67 -9.00
C ASP A 179 -1.04 23.49 -9.92
N ARG A 180 0.24 23.10 -9.92
CA ARG A 180 0.77 22.04 -10.80
C ARG A 180 0.11 20.70 -10.52
N ASP A 181 0.10 20.23 -9.28
CA ASP A 181 -0.29 18.86 -8.95
C ASP A 181 -1.80 18.63 -9.10
N SER A 182 -2.62 19.63 -8.74
CA SER A 182 -4.06 19.55 -8.96
C SER A 182 -4.43 19.52 -10.44
N LEU A 183 -3.76 20.33 -11.27
CA LEU A 183 -4.00 20.35 -12.71
C LEU A 183 -3.51 19.06 -13.38
N LEU A 184 -2.25 18.66 -13.12
CA LEU A 184 -1.68 17.44 -13.72
C LEU A 184 -2.43 16.19 -13.29
N GLY A 185 -2.88 16.10 -12.03
CA GLY A 185 -3.71 14.99 -11.56
C GLY A 185 -5.02 14.85 -12.34
N ALA A 186 -5.71 15.97 -12.61
CA ALA A 186 -6.94 15.95 -13.39
C ALA A 186 -6.70 15.62 -14.88
N LEU A 187 -5.66 16.19 -15.48
CA LEU A 187 -5.33 15.93 -16.89
C LEU A 187 -4.86 14.49 -17.11
N GLU A 188 -4.07 13.93 -16.18
CA GLU A 188 -3.66 12.53 -16.24
C GLU A 188 -4.85 11.58 -16.07
N ALA A 189 -5.77 11.87 -15.13
CA ALA A 189 -7.01 11.11 -15.01
C ALA A 189 -7.86 11.15 -16.29
N ALA A 190 -7.90 12.31 -16.98
CA ALA A 190 -8.57 12.44 -18.27
C ALA A 190 -7.86 11.65 -19.38
N ARG A 191 -6.52 11.69 -19.42
CA ARG A 191 -5.70 10.93 -20.39
C ARG A 191 -5.89 9.42 -20.24
N GLN A 192 -6.14 8.95 -19.02
CA GLN A 192 -6.44 7.55 -18.70
C GLN A 192 -7.92 7.19 -18.95
N GLY A 193 -8.74 8.12 -19.45
CA GLY A 193 -10.16 7.88 -19.73
C GLY A 193 -11.06 7.81 -18.50
N LEU A 194 -10.57 8.17 -17.31
CA LEU A 194 -11.35 8.08 -16.06
C LEU A 194 -12.38 9.20 -15.96
N ILE A 195 -12.01 10.41 -16.41
CA ILE A 195 -12.84 11.59 -16.28
C ILE A 195 -12.91 12.42 -17.57
N ARG A 196 -14.04 13.11 -17.76
CA ARG A 196 -14.17 14.24 -18.68
C ARG A 196 -14.16 15.53 -17.84
N PRO A 197 -13.02 16.23 -17.73
CA PRO A 197 -12.87 17.32 -16.79
C PRO A 197 -13.46 18.64 -17.31
N ILE A 198 -14.12 19.38 -16.43
CA ILE A 198 -14.43 20.80 -16.57
C ILE A 198 -13.64 21.54 -15.50
N LEU A 199 -12.69 22.39 -15.90
CA LEU A 199 -11.85 23.14 -14.96
C LEU A 199 -12.58 24.40 -14.50
N VAL A 200 -12.98 24.46 -13.24
CA VAL A 200 -13.76 25.58 -12.69
C VAL A 200 -12.85 26.47 -11.85
N GLY A 201 -12.61 27.71 -12.26
CA GLY A 201 -11.75 28.63 -11.51
C GLY A 201 -11.28 29.87 -12.26
N PRO A 202 -10.36 30.67 -11.67
CA PRO A 202 -9.77 31.81 -12.35
C PRO A 202 -8.96 31.37 -13.57
N GLN A 203 -9.49 31.64 -14.77
CA GLN A 203 -8.93 31.15 -16.04
C GLN A 203 -7.46 31.55 -16.22
N ALA A 204 -7.10 32.78 -15.84
CA ALA A 204 -5.72 33.25 -15.89
C ALA A 204 -4.77 32.39 -15.03
N LYS A 205 -5.21 31.99 -13.81
CA LYS A 205 -4.40 31.16 -12.91
C LYS A 205 -4.27 29.73 -13.41
N ILE A 206 -5.36 29.14 -13.93
CA ILE A 206 -5.34 27.78 -14.51
C ILE A 206 -4.38 27.73 -15.70
N ARG A 207 -4.45 28.72 -16.61
CA ARG A 207 -3.54 28.80 -17.76
C ARG A 207 -2.08 29.04 -17.34
N ALA A 208 -1.85 29.85 -16.32
CA ALA A 208 -0.50 30.04 -15.77
C ALA A 208 0.07 28.74 -15.17
N ALA A 209 -0.75 27.96 -14.45
CA ALA A 209 -0.35 26.66 -13.93
C ALA A 209 -0.02 25.65 -15.06
N ALA A 210 -0.84 25.63 -16.13
CA ALA A 210 -0.60 24.80 -17.30
C ALA A 210 0.72 25.16 -18.00
N MET A 211 0.97 26.46 -18.21
CA MET A 211 2.21 26.96 -18.81
C MET A 211 3.43 26.59 -17.96
N ALA A 212 3.37 26.78 -16.64
CA ALA A 212 4.44 26.42 -15.72
C ALA A 212 4.71 24.90 -15.69
N ALA A 213 3.69 24.08 -15.90
CA ALA A 213 3.81 22.63 -15.97
C ALA A 213 4.18 22.11 -17.38
N GLY A 214 4.22 22.97 -18.41
CA GLY A 214 4.53 22.59 -19.78
C GLY A 214 3.45 21.74 -20.46
N VAL A 215 2.17 21.92 -20.09
CA VAL A 215 1.04 21.14 -20.63
C VAL A 215 0.05 22.03 -21.40
N THR A 216 -0.57 21.45 -22.43
CA THR A 216 -1.66 22.10 -23.17
C THR A 216 -3.01 21.82 -22.51
N LEU A 217 -3.97 22.73 -22.70
CA LEU A 217 -5.37 22.61 -22.27
C LEU A 217 -6.33 22.45 -23.45
N ASP A 218 -5.82 22.06 -24.62
CA ASP A 218 -6.63 21.88 -25.82
C ASP A 218 -7.72 20.82 -25.60
N GLY A 219 -8.96 21.14 -25.95
CA GLY A 219 -10.11 20.25 -25.75
C GLY A 219 -10.61 20.15 -24.31
N VAL A 220 -10.00 20.86 -23.35
CA VAL A 220 -10.46 20.90 -21.95
C VAL A 220 -11.31 22.15 -21.72
N GLU A 221 -12.54 21.95 -21.24
CA GLU A 221 -13.44 23.05 -20.91
C GLU A 221 -12.96 23.80 -19.66
N ILE A 222 -12.94 25.13 -19.72
CA ILE A 222 -12.63 26.00 -18.59
C ILE A 222 -13.84 26.89 -18.31
N LEU A 223 -14.39 26.75 -17.11
CA LEU A 223 -15.45 27.62 -16.61
C LEU A 223 -14.85 28.69 -15.70
N HIS A 224 -14.80 29.91 -16.20
CA HIS A 224 -14.20 31.03 -15.48
C HIS A 224 -15.02 31.41 -14.23
N THR A 225 -14.34 31.54 -13.09
CA THR A 225 -14.84 32.21 -11.88
C THR A 225 -13.78 33.14 -11.30
N ASP A 226 -14.19 34.10 -10.45
CA ASP A 226 -13.28 35.12 -9.92
C ASP A 226 -12.31 34.59 -8.86
N HIS A 227 -12.78 33.68 -8.00
CA HIS A 227 -12.01 33.16 -6.87
C HIS A 227 -12.44 31.72 -6.49
N SER A 228 -11.76 31.14 -5.50
CA SER A 228 -11.95 29.76 -5.01
C SER A 228 -13.36 29.47 -4.53
N HIS A 229 -13.95 30.34 -3.71
CA HIS A 229 -15.32 30.16 -3.22
C HIS A 229 -16.35 30.16 -4.35
N ALA A 230 -16.21 31.07 -5.33
CA ALA A 230 -17.07 31.11 -6.51
C ALA A 230 -16.90 29.84 -7.36
N ALA A 231 -15.67 29.32 -7.47
CA ALA A 231 -15.42 28.04 -8.14
C ALA A 231 -16.13 26.87 -7.45
N ALA A 232 -16.07 26.80 -6.12
CA ALA A 232 -16.73 25.76 -5.33
C ALA A 232 -18.26 25.82 -5.48
N GLN A 233 -18.85 27.02 -5.35
CA GLN A 233 -20.29 27.22 -5.56
C GLN A 233 -20.73 26.81 -6.96
N LYS A 234 -19.97 27.23 -7.99
CA LYS A 234 -20.32 26.91 -9.37
C LYS A 234 -20.19 25.42 -9.67
N ALA A 235 -19.13 24.77 -9.19
CA ALA A 235 -18.97 23.32 -9.36
C ALA A 235 -20.09 22.52 -8.67
N VAL A 236 -20.49 22.93 -7.46
CA VAL A 236 -21.64 22.36 -6.75
C VAL A 236 -22.94 22.56 -7.53
N GLU A 237 -23.15 23.73 -8.13
CA GLU A 237 -24.31 23.99 -8.99
C GLU A 237 -24.35 23.03 -10.20
N LEU A 238 -23.21 22.82 -10.87
CA LEU A 238 -23.09 21.87 -11.99
C LEU A 238 -23.47 20.45 -11.54
N ALA A 239 -22.96 20.00 -10.39
CA ALA A 239 -23.27 18.68 -9.86
C ALA A 239 -24.74 18.55 -9.46
N ARG A 240 -25.30 19.57 -8.81
CA ARG A 240 -26.71 19.59 -8.39
C ARG A 240 -27.67 19.59 -9.57
N THR A 241 -27.31 20.24 -10.68
CA THR A 241 -28.10 20.30 -11.92
C THR A 241 -27.85 19.12 -12.85
N GLY A 242 -27.00 18.15 -12.47
CA GLY A 242 -26.72 16.94 -13.24
C GLY A 242 -25.80 17.15 -14.44
N GLN A 243 -25.13 18.29 -14.55
CA GLN A 243 -24.16 18.57 -15.63
C GLN A 243 -22.83 17.85 -15.41
N VAL A 244 -22.50 17.57 -14.14
CA VAL A 244 -21.36 16.72 -13.77
C VAL A 244 -21.80 15.66 -12.77
N GLU A 245 -21.16 14.50 -12.83
CA GLU A 245 -21.42 13.34 -11.97
C GLU A 245 -20.46 13.26 -10.78
N SER A 246 -19.45 14.13 -10.74
CA SER A 246 -18.43 14.12 -9.69
C SER A 246 -17.75 15.48 -9.53
N LEU A 247 -17.14 15.68 -8.37
CA LEU A 247 -16.27 16.83 -8.09
C LEU A 247 -14.85 16.36 -7.78
N MET A 248 -13.85 17.19 -8.09
CA MET A 248 -12.46 16.96 -7.70
C MET A 248 -11.87 18.23 -7.11
N LYS A 249 -11.36 18.16 -5.88
CA LYS A 249 -10.70 19.29 -5.22
C LYS A 249 -9.36 19.61 -5.89
N GLY A 250 -9.21 20.85 -6.34
CA GLY A 250 -7.93 21.41 -6.77
C GLY A 250 -7.13 21.98 -5.61
N SER A 251 -6.64 23.22 -5.77
CA SER A 251 -5.71 23.85 -4.84
C SER A 251 -6.37 24.65 -3.70
N LEU A 252 -7.70 24.85 -3.73
CA LEU A 252 -8.46 25.48 -2.64
C LEU A 252 -8.44 24.67 -1.33
N HIS A 253 -8.75 25.32 -0.21
CA HIS A 253 -8.82 24.60 1.07
C HIS A 253 -10.05 23.69 1.12
N THR A 254 -9.97 22.65 1.96
CA THR A 254 -11.06 21.68 2.11
C THR A 254 -12.33 22.34 2.68
N ASP A 255 -12.20 23.24 3.64
CA ASP A 255 -13.32 23.99 4.21
C ASP A 255 -14.03 24.86 3.17
N GLU A 256 -13.30 25.52 2.26
CA GLU A 256 -13.88 26.31 1.17
C GLU A 256 -14.77 25.45 0.25
N LEU A 257 -14.29 24.25 -0.12
CA LEU A 257 -15.09 23.32 -0.93
C LEU A 257 -16.29 22.79 -0.13
N MET A 258 -16.06 22.34 1.11
CA MET A 258 -17.10 21.72 1.92
C MET A 258 -18.19 22.72 2.34
N ALA A 259 -17.87 23.99 2.51
CA ALA A 259 -18.85 25.06 2.76
C ALA A 259 -19.87 25.19 1.62
N ALA A 260 -19.49 24.90 0.38
CA ALA A 260 -20.42 24.85 -0.76
C ALA A 260 -21.17 23.51 -0.85
N VAL A 261 -20.55 22.40 -0.43
CA VAL A 261 -21.09 21.04 -0.56
C VAL A 261 -22.13 20.70 0.52
N VAL A 262 -21.91 21.11 1.77
CA VAL A 262 -22.71 20.70 2.94
C VAL A 262 -24.12 21.34 3.05
N PRO A 263 -24.41 22.56 2.56
CA PRO A 263 -25.73 23.17 2.70
C PRO A 263 -26.86 22.29 2.17
N SER A 264 -27.98 22.24 2.89
CA SER A 264 -29.14 21.40 2.53
C SER A 264 -29.91 21.88 1.30
N ALA A 265 -30.07 23.20 1.14
CA ALA A 265 -30.86 23.80 0.07
C ALA A 265 -30.04 23.99 -1.23
N THR A 266 -28.77 24.37 -1.10
CA THR A 266 -27.92 24.78 -2.23
C THR A 266 -26.77 23.83 -2.50
N GLY A 267 -26.44 22.95 -1.56
CA GLY A 267 -25.33 22.00 -1.66
C GLY A 267 -25.74 20.63 -2.21
N LEU A 268 -24.98 19.63 -1.81
CA LEU A 268 -25.08 18.23 -2.24
C LEU A 268 -25.44 17.28 -1.09
N ARG A 269 -25.93 17.83 0.03
CA ARG A 269 -26.34 17.03 1.18
C ARG A 269 -27.49 16.09 0.81
N THR A 270 -27.43 14.88 1.36
CA THR A 270 -28.50 13.88 1.26
C THR A 270 -29.16 13.68 2.62
N GLY A 271 -29.97 12.64 2.78
CA GLY A 271 -30.46 12.20 4.09
C GLY A 271 -29.38 11.57 4.99
N ARG A 272 -28.20 11.27 4.43
CA ARG A 272 -27.06 10.70 5.18
C ARG A 272 -26.01 11.75 5.49
N ARG A 273 -25.29 11.57 6.59
CA ARG A 273 -24.08 12.33 6.91
C ARG A 273 -23.03 12.16 5.82
N ILE A 274 -22.47 13.28 5.37
CA ILE A 274 -21.32 13.29 4.45
C ILE A 274 -20.07 12.89 5.25
N SER A 275 -19.26 12.00 4.68
CA SER A 275 -18.08 11.46 5.35
C SER A 275 -16.94 11.22 4.37
N HIS A 276 -15.72 11.18 4.89
CA HIS A 276 -14.52 10.95 4.11
C HIS A 276 -13.92 9.57 4.40
N VAL A 277 -13.50 8.87 3.34
CA VAL A 277 -12.77 7.60 3.45
C VAL A 277 -11.42 7.74 2.78
N PHE A 278 -10.35 7.42 3.52
CA PHE A 278 -9.09 7.07 2.89
C PHE A 278 -9.11 5.59 2.52
N VAL A 279 -8.74 5.28 1.29
CA VAL A 279 -8.45 3.93 0.83
C VAL A 279 -6.94 3.83 0.71
N LEU A 280 -6.35 2.92 1.47
CA LEU A 280 -4.90 2.79 1.61
C LEU A 280 -4.45 1.43 1.10
N ASP A 281 -3.39 1.44 0.32
CA ASP A 281 -2.58 0.27 -0.01
C ASP A 281 -1.33 0.30 0.86
N VAL A 282 -1.33 -0.46 1.94
CA VAL A 282 -0.26 -0.44 2.95
C VAL A 282 0.67 -1.63 2.69
N PRO A 283 1.97 -1.43 2.40
CA PRO A 283 2.88 -2.53 2.04
C PRO A 283 2.92 -3.70 3.04
N ALA A 284 2.75 -3.40 4.33
CA ALA A 284 2.77 -4.41 5.40
C ALA A 284 1.41 -5.10 5.63
N TYR A 285 0.37 -4.77 4.86
CA TYR A 285 -0.97 -5.32 5.01
C TYR A 285 -1.44 -5.93 3.70
N SER A 286 -2.00 -7.14 3.75
CA SER A 286 -2.23 -7.98 2.56
C SER A 286 -3.41 -7.55 1.67
N ARG A 287 -4.10 -6.46 2.02
CA ARG A 287 -5.32 -6.01 1.37
C ARG A 287 -5.51 -4.49 1.51
N PRO A 288 -6.34 -3.86 0.67
CA PRO A 288 -6.70 -2.47 0.86
C PRO A 288 -7.36 -2.23 2.23
N LEU A 289 -7.02 -1.12 2.86
CA LEU A 289 -7.55 -0.71 4.16
C LEU A 289 -8.33 0.60 4.01
N LEU A 290 -9.58 0.63 4.47
CA LEU A 290 -10.41 1.83 4.47
C LEU A 290 -10.38 2.49 5.85
N VAL A 291 -10.10 3.79 5.94
CA VAL A 291 -10.12 4.56 7.20
C VAL A 291 -11.15 5.68 7.10
N THR A 292 -12.09 5.73 8.04
CA THR A 292 -13.20 6.69 8.06
C THR A 292 -13.56 7.13 9.49
N ASP A 293 -13.99 8.35 9.81
CA ASP A 293 -13.77 9.58 9.03
C ASP A 293 -12.39 10.15 9.39
N ALA A 294 -11.70 10.73 8.41
CA ALA A 294 -10.34 11.24 8.59
C ALA A 294 -10.12 12.66 8.02
N ALA A 295 -11.17 13.34 7.55
CA ALA A 295 -11.02 14.67 6.95
C ALA A 295 -12.20 15.64 7.14
N ILE A 296 -13.40 15.18 7.51
CA ILE A 296 -14.62 16.03 7.52
C ILE A 296 -15.23 16.13 8.91
N ASN A 297 -15.45 15.00 9.58
CA ASN A 297 -16.25 14.97 10.81
C ASN A 297 -15.35 15.10 12.04
N ILE A 298 -15.27 16.31 12.61
CA ILE A 298 -14.37 16.65 13.73
C ILE A 298 -14.60 15.73 14.95
N ALA A 299 -15.81 15.74 15.49
CA ALA A 299 -16.22 14.90 16.61
C ALA A 299 -17.65 14.38 16.32
N PRO A 300 -17.79 13.34 15.49
CA PRO A 300 -19.09 12.87 15.07
C PRO A 300 -19.88 12.34 16.27
N ASN A 301 -21.15 12.74 16.37
CA ASN A 301 -22.05 12.14 17.35
C ASN A 301 -22.46 10.71 16.94
N PHE A 302 -23.18 10.01 17.81
CA PHE A 302 -23.57 8.61 17.57
C PHE A 302 -24.38 8.43 16.28
N GLU A 303 -25.37 9.29 16.02
CA GLU A 303 -26.19 9.22 14.79
C GLU A 303 -25.35 9.43 13.52
N GLU A 304 -24.40 10.37 13.58
CA GLU A 304 -23.46 10.61 12.49
C GLU A 304 -22.54 9.41 12.25
N LYS A 305 -22.13 8.70 13.30
CA LYS A 305 -21.32 7.49 13.19
C LYS A 305 -22.05 6.36 12.47
N ILE A 306 -23.36 6.21 12.65
CA ILE A 306 -24.16 5.20 11.92
C ILE A 306 -24.01 5.42 10.41
N ASP A 307 -24.20 6.66 9.95
CA ASP A 307 -24.06 7.01 8.54
C ASP A 307 -22.62 6.88 8.02
N ILE A 308 -21.63 7.29 8.82
CA ILE A 308 -20.20 7.12 8.49
C ILE A 308 -19.86 5.65 8.25
N VAL A 309 -20.32 4.76 9.14
CA VAL A 309 -20.12 3.31 9.03
C VAL A 309 -20.81 2.77 7.76
N GLN A 310 -22.09 3.07 7.57
CA GLN A 310 -22.84 2.57 6.42
C GLN A 310 -22.27 3.09 5.08
N ASN A 311 -21.79 4.34 5.04
CA ASN A 311 -21.14 4.89 3.85
C ASN A 311 -19.84 4.16 3.50
N ALA A 312 -19.02 3.82 4.50
CA ALA A 312 -17.79 3.08 4.27
C ALA A 312 -18.04 1.63 3.82
N ILE A 313 -19.04 0.96 4.40
CA ILE A 313 -19.49 -0.37 3.95
C ILE A 313 -19.94 -0.30 2.48
N ASN A 314 -20.75 0.69 2.14
CA ASN A 314 -21.20 0.87 0.76
C ASN A 314 -20.05 1.13 -0.21
N LEU A 315 -19.03 1.89 0.21
CA LEU A 315 -17.81 2.07 -0.59
C LEU A 315 -17.05 0.75 -0.76
N ALA A 316 -16.89 -0.03 0.31
CA ALA A 316 -16.20 -1.31 0.25
C ALA A 316 -16.85 -2.28 -0.76
N HIS A 317 -18.19 -2.32 -0.83
CA HIS A 317 -18.90 -3.09 -1.86
C HIS A 317 -18.60 -2.61 -3.28
N VAL A 318 -18.53 -1.30 -3.51
CA VAL A 318 -18.14 -0.73 -4.81
C VAL A 318 -16.73 -1.15 -5.21
N LEU A 319 -15.84 -1.29 -4.23
CA LEU A 319 -14.48 -1.78 -4.41
C LEU A 319 -14.38 -3.32 -4.52
N GLY A 320 -15.52 -4.03 -4.51
CA GLY A 320 -15.57 -5.48 -4.67
C GLY A 320 -15.42 -6.29 -3.37
N ILE A 321 -15.37 -5.64 -2.21
CA ILE A 321 -15.32 -6.30 -0.90
C ILE A 321 -16.75 -6.68 -0.52
N GLN A 322 -17.15 -7.93 -0.75
CA GLN A 322 -18.54 -8.39 -0.59
C GLN A 322 -19.02 -8.44 0.86
N GLN A 323 -18.13 -8.72 1.81
CA GLN A 323 -18.46 -8.81 3.23
C GLN A 323 -17.38 -8.07 4.05
N PRO A 324 -17.37 -6.72 4.01
CA PRO A 324 -16.36 -5.92 4.70
C PRO A 324 -16.38 -6.17 6.20
N LYS A 325 -15.19 -6.39 6.77
CA LYS A 325 -14.93 -6.50 8.20
C LYS A 325 -14.62 -5.12 8.76
N VAL A 326 -15.53 -4.61 9.58
CA VAL A 326 -15.54 -3.24 10.08
C VAL A 326 -15.12 -3.23 11.55
N ALA A 327 -13.91 -2.73 11.83
CA ALA A 327 -13.43 -2.52 13.19
C ALA A 327 -13.81 -1.11 13.66
N ILE A 328 -14.62 -1.03 14.73
CA ILE A 328 -14.90 0.25 15.38
C ILE A 328 -13.80 0.53 16.40
N LEU A 329 -12.96 1.52 16.10
CA LEU A 329 -11.73 1.75 16.83
C LEU A 329 -11.95 2.45 18.17
N SER A 330 -11.13 2.07 19.14
CA SER A 330 -10.98 2.74 20.43
C SER A 330 -9.58 2.49 20.99
N ALA A 331 -9.31 2.97 22.20
CA ALA A 331 -8.04 2.73 22.90
C ALA A 331 -7.97 1.35 23.58
N THR A 332 -9.06 0.59 23.64
CA THR A 332 -9.18 -0.69 24.34
C THR A 332 -10.28 -1.55 23.74
N GLU A 333 -10.18 -2.86 23.91
CA GLU A 333 -11.21 -3.86 23.58
C GLU A 333 -12.33 -4.01 24.63
N VAL A 334 -12.21 -3.37 25.79
CA VAL A 334 -13.20 -3.48 26.88
C VAL A 334 -14.13 -2.27 26.87
N VAL A 335 -15.44 -2.54 26.88
CA VAL A 335 -16.47 -1.50 27.01
C VAL A 335 -16.30 -0.76 28.34
N ASN A 336 -16.11 0.55 28.27
CA ASN A 336 -15.85 1.40 29.41
C ASN A 336 -16.62 2.71 29.28
N ALA A 337 -17.59 2.94 30.15
CA ALA A 337 -18.41 4.16 30.14
C ALA A 337 -17.61 5.47 30.27
N LYS A 338 -16.36 5.42 30.76
CA LYS A 338 -15.45 6.57 30.82
C LYS A 338 -14.76 6.89 29.50
N ILE A 339 -14.85 5.98 28.52
CA ILE A 339 -14.28 6.12 27.18
C ILE A 339 -15.45 6.06 26.17
N PRO A 340 -16.04 7.20 25.78
CA PRO A 340 -17.26 7.25 24.96
C PRO A 340 -17.19 6.42 23.68
N SER A 341 -16.04 6.39 23.00
CA SER A 341 -15.84 5.58 21.79
C SER A 341 -16.08 4.09 22.01
N THR A 342 -15.84 3.56 23.22
CA THR A 342 -16.14 2.16 23.53
C THR A 342 -17.64 1.87 23.62
N MET A 343 -18.42 2.85 24.10
CA MET A 343 -19.87 2.75 24.17
C MET A 343 -20.47 2.83 22.76
N ASP A 344 -20.00 3.80 21.96
CA ASP A 344 -20.42 3.95 20.56
C ASP A 344 -20.13 2.67 19.77
N ALA A 345 -18.95 2.08 19.94
CA ALA A 345 -18.57 0.83 19.28
C ALA A 345 -19.53 -0.31 19.63
N ALA A 346 -19.81 -0.54 20.91
CA ALA A 346 -20.72 -1.58 21.35
C ALA A 346 -22.14 -1.40 20.78
N LEU A 347 -22.63 -0.15 20.75
CA LEU A 347 -23.96 0.17 20.22
C LEU A 347 -24.01 -0.04 18.70
N LEU A 348 -23.02 0.45 17.95
CA LEU A 348 -22.93 0.25 16.50
C LEU A 348 -22.90 -1.24 16.12
N CYS A 349 -22.12 -2.05 16.85
CA CYS A 349 -22.10 -3.50 16.64
C CYS A 349 -23.48 -4.11 16.92
N LYS A 350 -24.16 -3.69 18.00
CA LYS A 350 -25.51 -4.19 18.29
C LYS A 350 -26.55 -3.79 17.25
N MET A 351 -26.39 -2.61 16.64
CA MET A 351 -27.24 -2.15 15.54
C MET A 351 -27.01 -3.00 14.28
N ALA A 352 -25.77 -3.40 13.99
CA ALA A 352 -25.47 -4.33 12.91
C ALA A 352 -26.07 -5.73 13.16
N ASP A 353 -25.95 -6.28 14.38
CA ASP A 353 -26.60 -7.56 14.75
C ASP A 353 -28.11 -7.55 14.50
N ARG A 354 -28.74 -6.38 14.66
CA ARG A 354 -30.17 -6.16 14.49
C ARG A 354 -30.57 -5.75 13.07
N GLY A 355 -29.61 -5.68 12.14
CA GLY A 355 -29.85 -5.33 10.74
C GLY A 355 -30.15 -3.84 10.50
N GLN A 356 -29.84 -2.95 11.45
CA GLN A 356 -29.98 -1.50 11.26
C GLN A 356 -28.81 -0.92 10.46
N ILE A 357 -27.61 -1.49 10.63
CA ILE A 357 -26.47 -1.32 9.73
C ILE A 357 -26.33 -2.62 8.95
N THR A 358 -26.17 -2.55 7.64
CA THR A 358 -26.26 -3.73 6.76
C THR A 358 -25.07 -3.86 5.83
N GLY A 359 -24.78 -5.11 5.45
CA GLY A 359 -23.78 -5.44 4.43
C GLY A 359 -22.34 -5.51 4.94
N GLY A 360 -22.07 -5.33 6.24
CA GLY A 360 -20.74 -5.53 6.82
C GLY A 360 -20.81 -6.34 8.11
N ILE A 361 -19.70 -6.98 8.48
CA ILE A 361 -19.53 -7.56 9.81
C ILE A 361 -18.83 -6.54 10.68
N LEU A 362 -19.47 -6.09 11.75
CA LEU A 362 -18.90 -5.11 12.67
C LEU A 362 -18.39 -5.83 13.92
N ASP A 363 -17.27 -5.34 14.44
CA ASP A 363 -16.88 -5.63 15.82
C ASP A 363 -16.14 -4.44 16.43
N GLY A 364 -16.25 -4.32 17.75
CA GLY A 364 -15.74 -3.20 18.49
C GLY A 364 -16.24 -3.15 19.93
N PRO A 365 -15.57 -2.41 20.82
CA PRO A 365 -14.39 -1.61 20.50
C PRO A 365 -13.15 -2.46 20.23
N LEU A 366 -12.27 -2.00 19.33
CA LEU A 366 -10.99 -2.63 19.08
C LEU A 366 -9.88 -1.58 19.12
N ALA A 367 -8.80 -1.88 19.85
CA ALA A 367 -7.54 -1.19 19.66
C ALA A 367 -6.97 -1.48 18.27
N PHE A 368 -6.16 -0.56 17.73
CA PHE A 368 -5.66 -0.66 16.36
C PHE A 368 -4.90 -1.96 16.11
N ASP A 369 -4.00 -2.35 17.02
CA ASP A 369 -3.25 -3.61 16.95
C ASP A 369 -4.16 -4.83 16.83
N ASN A 370 -5.24 -4.87 17.62
CA ASN A 370 -6.24 -5.94 17.58
C ASN A 370 -7.03 -5.96 16.27
N ALA A 371 -7.23 -4.81 15.62
CA ALA A 371 -7.96 -4.72 14.36
C ALA A 371 -7.15 -5.26 13.18
N ILE A 372 -5.82 -5.10 13.20
CA ILE A 372 -4.95 -5.40 12.04
C ILE A 372 -4.02 -6.61 12.22
N SER A 373 -3.78 -7.09 13.45
CA SER A 373 -2.91 -8.25 13.70
C SER A 373 -3.66 -9.40 14.34
N ILE A 374 -3.73 -10.53 13.63
CA ILE A 374 -4.32 -11.77 14.14
C ILE A 374 -3.53 -12.31 15.35
N GLU A 375 -2.23 -12.05 15.41
CA GLU A 375 -1.37 -12.44 16.54
C GLU A 375 -1.68 -11.60 17.79
N ALA A 376 -1.85 -10.28 17.64
CA ALA A 376 -2.25 -9.41 18.73
C ALA A 376 -3.63 -9.79 19.28
N ALA A 377 -4.60 -10.03 18.37
CA ALA A 377 -5.93 -10.50 18.73
C ALA A 377 -5.90 -11.83 19.51
N ARG A 378 -5.10 -12.82 19.05
CA ARG A 378 -4.92 -14.10 19.75
C ARG A 378 -4.26 -13.95 21.11
N THR A 379 -3.24 -13.10 21.21
CA THR A 379 -2.52 -12.82 22.47
C THR A 379 -3.47 -12.28 23.53
N LYS A 380 -4.37 -11.37 23.13
CA LYS A 380 -5.42 -10.83 24.00
C LYS A 380 -6.68 -11.70 24.08
N ARG A 381 -6.68 -12.88 23.45
CA ARG A 381 -7.79 -13.86 23.43
C ARG A 381 -9.11 -13.27 22.92
N ILE A 382 -9.03 -12.39 21.93
CA ILE A 382 -10.19 -11.76 21.30
C ILE A 382 -10.80 -12.75 20.31
N VAL A 383 -12.05 -13.13 20.55
CA VAL A 383 -12.84 -13.99 19.64
C VAL A 383 -13.71 -13.08 18.79
N SER A 384 -13.30 -12.86 17.55
CA SER A 384 -13.95 -11.91 16.65
C SER A 384 -13.78 -12.32 15.19
N PRO A 385 -14.82 -12.20 14.36
CA PRO A 385 -14.71 -12.36 12.91
C PRO A 385 -14.01 -11.15 12.23
N VAL A 386 -13.74 -10.06 12.95
CA VAL A 386 -13.11 -8.84 12.42
C VAL A 386 -11.66 -8.69 12.89
N ALA A 387 -11.37 -9.03 14.15
CA ALA A 387 -10.04 -8.80 14.74
C ALA A 387 -8.92 -9.46 13.93
N GLY A 388 -7.86 -8.70 13.68
CA GLY A 388 -6.68 -9.09 12.93
C GLY A 388 -6.82 -9.09 11.40
N GLN A 389 -7.98 -8.71 10.89
CA GLN A 389 -8.33 -8.84 9.48
C GLN A 389 -9.36 -7.81 9.04
N ALA A 390 -9.35 -6.62 9.64
CA ALA A 390 -10.25 -5.53 9.29
C ALA A 390 -10.01 -5.06 7.84
N ASP A 391 -11.11 -4.79 7.13
CA ASP A 391 -11.09 -4.12 5.82
C ASP A 391 -11.42 -2.61 5.99
N ILE A 392 -12.20 -2.27 7.03
CA ILE A 392 -12.59 -0.90 7.37
C ILE A 392 -12.25 -0.60 8.82
N LEU A 393 -11.60 0.54 9.06
CA LEU A 393 -11.31 1.12 10.36
C LEU A 393 -12.15 2.37 10.56
N VAL A 394 -13.04 2.33 11.54
CA VAL A 394 -13.90 3.46 11.89
C VAL A 394 -13.27 4.18 13.08
N ALA A 395 -12.65 5.32 12.82
CA ALA A 395 -12.01 6.17 13.82
C ALA A 395 -13.05 6.81 14.76
N PRO A 396 -12.68 7.05 16.04
CA PRO A 396 -13.58 7.68 17.01
C PRO A 396 -13.87 9.15 16.70
N ASP A 397 -12.91 9.85 16.10
CA ASP A 397 -12.92 11.28 15.75
C ASP A 397 -11.93 11.60 14.61
N LEU A 398 -11.93 12.87 14.18
CA LEU A 398 -11.08 13.35 13.09
C LEU A 398 -9.59 13.25 13.41
N GLU A 399 -9.18 13.55 14.63
CA GLU A 399 -7.76 13.59 15.00
C GLU A 399 -7.16 12.19 14.88
N ALA A 400 -7.83 11.19 15.46
CA ALA A 400 -7.44 9.79 15.36
C ALA A 400 -7.42 9.30 13.91
N GLY A 401 -8.47 9.57 13.13
CA GLY A 401 -8.56 9.16 11.72
C GLY A 401 -7.48 9.79 10.84
N ASN A 402 -7.24 11.09 11.02
CA ASN A 402 -6.25 11.83 10.24
C ASN A 402 -4.83 11.39 10.57
N MET A 403 -4.49 11.31 11.87
CA MET A 403 -3.18 10.83 12.30
C MET A 403 -2.93 9.41 11.83
N LEU A 404 -3.92 8.51 11.90
CA LEU A 404 -3.77 7.12 11.47
C LEU A 404 -3.41 7.04 9.98
N ALA A 405 -4.20 7.69 9.11
CA ALA A 405 -3.96 7.69 7.68
C ALA A 405 -2.61 8.33 7.31
N LYS A 406 -2.21 9.41 8.00
CA LYS A 406 -0.92 10.07 7.76
C LYS A 406 0.27 9.25 8.24
N ASN A 407 0.16 8.55 9.37
CA ASN A 407 1.20 7.61 9.80
C ASN A 407 1.41 6.50 8.77
N MET A 408 0.32 5.95 8.21
CA MET A 408 0.42 4.93 7.16
C MET A 408 1.08 5.47 5.88
N ALA A 409 0.69 6.67 5.43
CA ALA A 409 1.27 7.25 4.23
C ALA A 409 2.77 7.58 4.38
N TYR A 410 3.17 8.24 5.48
CA TYR A 410 4.53 8.75 5.62
C TYR A 410 5.53 7.75 6.24
N PHE A 411 5.13 6.99 7.25
CA PHE A 411 6.02 6.01 7.88
C PHE A 411 5.89 4.62 7.26
N ALA A 412 4.67 4.15 7.02
CA ALA A 412 4.45 2.81 6.45
C ALA A 412 4.59 2.78 4.92
N GLY A 413 4.71 3.94 4.26
CA GLY A 413 4.87 4.04 2.80
C GLY A 413 3.63 3.65 2.02
N ALA A 414 2.45 3.80 2.62
CA ALA A 414 1.18 3.46 1.97
C ALA A 414 0.85 4.42 0.83
N ASP A 415 0.39 3.87 -0.30
CA ASP A 415 -0.30 4.68 -1.30
C ASP A 415 -1.70 5.00 -0.78
N ILE A 416 -2.14 6.24 -0.98
CA ILE A 416 -3.36 6.77 -0.38
C ILE A 416 -4.26 7.42 -1.42
N ALA A 417 -5.55 7.12 -1.35
CA ALA A 417 -6.61 7.75 -2.11
C ALA A 417 -7.69 8.28 -1.15
N GLY A 418 -8.10 9.53 -1.32
CA GLY A 418 -9.17 10.17 -0.54
C GLY A 418 -10.44 10.39 -1.35
N ILE A 419 -11.59 10.04 -0.77
CA ILE A 419 -12.91 10.24 -1.38
C ILE A 419 -13.95 10.64 -0.32
N VAL A 420 -14.83 11.56 -0.69
CA VAL A 420 -16.03 11.91 0.09
C VAL A 420 -17.23 11.14 -0.45
N VAL A 421 -17.96 10.53 0.48
CA VAL A 421 -19.18 9.76 0.26
C VAL A 421 -20.32 10.30 1.11
N GLY A 422 -21.55 9.85 0.86
CA GLY A 422 -22.77 10.36 1.49
C GLY A 422 -23.36 11.63 0.85
N ALA A 423 -22.60 12.34 0.02
CA ALA A 423 -23.12 13.41 -0.85
C ALA A 423 -23.82 12.87 -2.10
N ARG A 424 -24.58 13.71 -2.82
CA ARG A 424 -25.29 13.35 -4.07
C ARG A 424 -24.37 12.81 -5.17
N VAL A 425 -23.15 13.34 -5.27
CA VAL A 425 -22.09 12.87 -6.17
C VAL A 425 -20.82 12.56 -5.35
N PRO A 426 -19.96 11.62 -5.78
CA PRO A 426 -18.66 11.43 -5.16
C PRO A 426 -17.76 12.64 -5.36
N ILE A 427 -16.91 12.92 -4.37
CA ILE A 427 -15.98 14.06 -4.40
C ILE A 427 -14.58 13.55 -4.11
N VAL A 428 -13.66 13.72 -5.06
CA VAL A 428 -12.24 13.50 -4.81
C VAL A 428 -11.73 14.61 -3.91
N LEU A 429 -11.26 14.21 -2.73
CA LEU A 429 -10.75 15.13 -1.71
C LEU A 429 -9.38 14.64 -1.26
N THR A 430 -8.36 15.12 -1.96
CA THR A 430 -6.96 14.89 -1.61
C THR A 430 -6.41 16.05 -0.79
N SER A 431 -5.34 15.80 -0.04
CA SER A 431 -4.54 16.86 0.56
C SER A 431 -3.80 17.65 -0.52
N ARG A 432 -3.40 18.88 -0.18
CA ARG A 432 -2.53 19.69 -1.04
C ARG A 432 -1.14 19.07 -1.21
N ALA A 433 -0.68 18.32 -0.20
CA ALA A 433 0.60 17.62 -0.23
C ALA A 433 0.56 16.28 -0.99
N ASP A 434 -0.62 15.85 -1.47
CA ASP A 434 -0.75 14.58 -2.15
C ASP A 434 -0.30 14.72 -3.61
N ASN A 435 0.49 13.75 -4.06
CA ASN A 435 1.09 13.71 -5.39
C ASN A 435 0.08 13.31 -6.48
N VAL A 436 0.52 13.33 -7.74
CA VAL A 436 -0.28 12.94 -8.91
C VAL A 436 -0.83 11.51 -8.79
N ARG A 437 -0.06 10.57 -8.23
CA ARG A 437 -0.48 9.17 -8.07
C ARG A 437 -1.67 9.04 -7.11
N SER A 438 -1.62 9.70 -5.95
CA SER A 438 -2.75 9.73 -5.00
C SER A 438 -4.01 10.32 -5.62
N ARG A 439 -3.87 11.38 -6.43
CA ARG A 439 -5.00 11.99 -7.15
C ARG A 439 -5.58 11.05 -8.21
N LEU A 440 -4.72 10.33 -8.93
CA LEU A 440 -5.16 9.33 -9.91
C LEU A 440 -5.89 8.17 -9.22
N ALA A 441 -5.34 7.64 -8.12
CA ALA A 441 -5.98 6.58 -7.33
C ALA A 441 -7.35 7.03 -6.78
N SER A 442 -7.45 8.27 -6.28
CA SER A 442 -8.75 8.86 -5.92
C SER A 442 -9.71 8.97 -7.10
N ALA A 443 -9.23 9.34 -8.30
CA ALA A 443 -10.06 9.44 -9.49
C ALA A 443 -10.60 8.07 -9.94
N VAL A 444 -9.80 7.01 -9.84
CA VAL A 444 -10.22 5.62 -10.09
C VAL A 444 -11.37 5.24 -9.17
N ILE A 445 -11.21 5.45 -7.85
CA ILE A 445 -12.25 5.12 -6.87
C ILE A 445 -13.51 5.96 -7.11
N MET A 446 -13.34 7.25 -7.39
CA MET A 446 -14.46 8.12 -7.74
C MET A 446 -15.22 7.61 -8.96
N ALA A 447 -14.52 7.20 -10.02
CA ALA A 447 -15.15 6.70 -11.23
C ALA A 447 -15.98 5.44 -10.94
N LEU A 448 -15.45 4.50 -10.16
CA LEU A 448 -16.19 3.32 -9.72
C LEU A 448 -17.45 3.69 -8.93
N VAL A 449 -17.35 4.65 -7.99
CA VAL A 449 -18.51 5.11 -7.21
C VAL A 449 -19.55 5.82 -8.08
N ALA A 450 -19.12 6.65 -9.03
CA ALA A 450 -20.04 7.31 -9.95
C ALA A 450 -20.77 6.29 -10.84
N HIS A 451 -20.06 5.30 -11.38
CA HIS A 451 -20.66 4.22 -12.17
C HIS A 451 -21.63 3.37 -11.38
N ALA A 452 -21.31 3.02 -10.13
CA ALA A 452 -22.22 2.26 -9.27
C ALA A 452 -23.53 3.02 -8.96
N ARG A 453 -23.56 4.34 -9.15
CA ARG A 453 -24.75 5.19 -8.96
C ARG A 453 -25.53 5.45 -10.24
N ARG A 454 -24.94 5.20 -11.42
CA ARG A 454 -25.71 5.30 -12.68
C ARG A 454 -26.85 4.29 -12.61
N PRO A 455 -28.07 4.64 -13.05
CA PRO A 455 -29.11 3.65 -13.24
C PRO A 455 -28.55 2.52 -14.09
N GLN A 456 -28.68 1.27 -13.64
CA GLN A 456 -28.39 0.15 -14.54
C GLN A 456 -29.30 0.33 -15.76
N GLN A 457 -28.70 0.55 -16.93
CA GLN A 457 -29.46 0.44 -18.17
C GLN A 457 -29.85 -1.03 -18.24
N GLU A 458 -31.10 -1.34 -17.90
CA GLU A 458 -31.72 -2.61 -18.27
C GLU A 458 -31.60 -2.71 -19.79
N GLY A 459 -30.74 -3.62 -20.24
CA GLY A 459 -30.57 -3.95 -21.66
C GLY A 459 -31.72 -4.78 -22.19
#